data_AF-K3W6I7-F1
#
_entry.id   AF-K3W6I7-F1
#
_cell.length_a   1.000
_cell.length_b   1.000
_cell.length_c   1.000
_cell.angle_alpha   90.00
_cell.angle_beta   90.00
_cell.angle_gamma   90.00
#
_symmetry.space_group_name_H-M   'P 1'
#
loop_
_entity.id
_entity.type
_entity.pdbx_description
1 polymer ?
#
loop_
_entity_poly.entity_id
_entity_poly.type
_entity_poly.pdbx_seq_one_letter_code
_entity_poly.pdbx_strand_id
1 'polypeptide(L)'
;MDPSKCVLLRLGPYSSTLNSIEGYFSVLKAHMKTYLSGGREEFLVRGEFSFLAARRMHILKEAATTCKDATTEQVVMALEFHCAHACVTGKRGDNMVLGQ
;
A
#
# COMPACT_ATOMS: atom_id res chain seq x y z
N MET A 1 21.65 -4.59 -7.78
CA MET A 1 21.40 -3.56 -8.80
C MET A 1 22.52 -2.56 -8.75
N ASP A 2 23.10 -2.21 -9.90
CA ASP A 2 24.10 -1.14 -10.00
C ASP A 2 23.39 0.22 -9.85
N PRO A 3 23.68 1.03 -8.81
CA PRO A 3 23.01 2.32 -8.59
C PRO A 3 23.16 3.27 -9.79
N SER A 4 24.22 3.10 -10.57
CA SER A 4 24.53 3.84 -11.79
C SER A 4 23.50 3.67 -12.91
N LYS A 5 22.61 2.65 -12.80
CA LYS A 5 21.60 2.31 -13.81
C LYS A 5 20.17 2.70 -13.42
N CYS A 6 19.99 3.41 -12.31
CA CYS A 6 18.67 3.88 -11.88
C CYS A 6 18.29 5.16 -12.65
N VAL A 7 17.15 5.14 -13.35
CA VAL A 7 16.58 6.33 -14.00
C VAL A 7 15.49 6.89 -13.09
N LEU A 8 15.62 8.16 -12.71
CA LEU A 8 14.59 8.85 -11.94
C LEU A 8 13.43 9.26 -12.87
N LEU A 9 12.24 8.70 -12.62
CA LEU A 9 11.02 9.09 -13.32
C LEU A 9 10.48 10.40 -12.75
N ARG A 10 9.98 11.28 -13.63
CA ARG A 10 9.35 12.54 -13.21
C ARG A 10 7.91 12.27 -12.79
N LEU A 11 7.57 12.72 -11.59
CA LEU A 11 6.21 12.67 -11.05
C LEU A 11 5.78 14.09 -10.64
N GLY A 12 4.62 14.53 -11.11
CA GLY A 12 4.06 15.82 -10.73
C GLY A 12 3.56 15.82 -9.28
N PRO A 13 3.47 16.99 -8.62
CA PRO A 13 2.87 17.09 -7.29
C PRO A 13 1.41 16.61 -7.32
N TYR A 14 0.93 16.07 -6.18
CA TYR A 14 -0.45 15.61 -5.99
C TYR A 14 -0.96 14.57 -7.01
N SER A 15 -0.05 13.84 -7.66
CA SER A 15 -0.39 12.86 -8.71
C SER A 15 -0.34 11.41 -8.19
N SER A 16 -1.02 11.14 -7.07
CA SER A 16 -1.01 9.81 -6.43
C SER A 16 -1.48 8.68 -7.36
N THR A 17 -2.44 8.95 -8.25
CA THR A 17 -2.93 7.99 -9.26
C THR A 17 -1.85 7.54 -10.26
N LEU A 18 -0.79 8.32 -10.43
CA LEU A 18 0.33 7.99 -11.32
C LEU A 18 1.43 7.18 -10.60
N ASN A 19 1.26 6.89 -9.31
CA ASN A 19 2.24 6.16 -8.51
C ASN A 19 1.67 4.80 -8.06
N SER A 20 2.20 3.71 -8.61
CA SER A 20 1.68 2.35 -8.37
C SER A 20 1.82 1.90 -6.91
N ILE A 21 2.72 2.52 -6.14
CA ILE A 21 2.89 2.20 -4.72
C ILE A 21 1.66 2.58 -3.87
N GLU A 22 0.87 3.55 -4.31
CA GLU A 22 -0.38 3.92 -3.63
C GLU A 22 -1.42 2.80 -3.73
N GLY A 23 -1.44 2.11 -4.88
CA GLY A 23 -2.22 0.91 -5.09
C GLY A 23 -1.75 -0.25 -4.20
N TYR A 24 -0.43 -0.44 -4.10
CA TYR A 24 0.17 -1.44 -3.21
C TYR A 24 -0.27 -1.22 -1.75
N PHE A 25 -0.17 0.00 -1.24
CA PHE A 25 -0.60 0.31 0.13
C PHE A 25 -2.10 0.13 0.32
N SER A 26 -2.92 0.41 -0.69
CA SER A 26 -4.36 0.17 -0.65
C SER A 26 -4.69 -1.32 -0.50
N VAL A 27 -4.02 -2.18 -1.28
CA VAL A 27 -4.14 -3.64 -1.19
C VAL A 27 -3.65 -4.13 0.18
N LEU A 28 -2.44 -3.76 0.59
CA LEU A 28 -1.88 -4.15 1.88
C LEU A 28 -2.81 -3.78 3.04
N LYS A 29 -3.33 -2.54 3.03
CA LYS A 29 -4.28 -2.06 4.04
C LYS A 29 -5.58 -2.87 4.05
N ALA A 30 -6.11 -3.26 2.89
CA ALA A 30 -7.30 -4.10 2.81
C ALA A 30 -7.06 -5.47 3.45
N HIS A 31 -5.94 -6.13 3.11
CA HIS A 31 -5.58 -7.42 3.71
C HIS A 31 -5.33 -7.31 5.22
N MET A 32 -4.60 -6.28 5.67
CA MET A 32 -4.40 -6.03 7.09
C MET A 32 -5.73 -5.79 7.83
N LYS A 33 -6.66 -5.03 7.25
CA LYS A 33 -8.00 -4.83 7.85
C LYS A 33 -8.75 -6.14 8.03
N THR A 34 -8.70 -7.02 7.03
CA THR A 34 -9.31 -8.36 7.10
C THR A 34 -8.62 -9.21 8.17
N TYR A 35 -7.30 -9.25 8.19
CA TYR A 35 -6.51 -9.99 9.19
C TYR A 35 -6.83 -9.53 10.62
N LEU A 36 -6.86 -8.22 10.85
CA LEU A 36 -7.12 -7.62 12.17
C LEU A 36 -8.60 -7.68 12.58
N SER A 37 -9.51 -7.99 11.65
CA SER A 37 -10.95 -8.00 11.94
C SER A 37 -11.34 -9.05 12.98
N GLY A 38 -10.60 -10.17 13.05
CA GLY A 38 -10.82 -11.26 14.02
C GLY A 38 -10.20 -11.04 15.41
N GLY A 39 -9.31 -10.05 15.56
CA GLY A 39 -8.50 -9.83 16.78
C GLY A 39 -8.68 -8.46 17.42
N ARG A 40 -9.84 -7.80 17.25
CA ARG A 40 -10.05 -6.40 17.69
C ARG A 40 -9.84 -6.21 19.20
N GLU A 41 -10.16 -7.21 20.01
CA GLU A 41 -9.99 -7.15 21.47
C GLU A 41 -8.51 -7.10 21.87
N GLU A 42 -7.62 -7.69 21.07
CA GLU A 42 -6.18 -7.68 21.34
C GLU A 42 -5.56 -6.28 21.29
N PHE A 43 -6.20 -5.34 20.57
CA PHE A 43 -5.79 -3.93 20.54
C PHE A 43 -6.10 -3.16 21.83
N LEU A 44 -6.92 -3.72 22.71
CA LEU A 44 -7.29 -3.14 24.00
C LEU A 44 -6.48 -3.73 25.16
N VAL A 45 -5.82 -4.87 24.94
CA VAL A 45 -5.05 -5.56 25.98
C VAL A 45 -3.58 -5.16 25.91
N ARG A 46 -3.08 -4.51 26.96
CA ARG A 46 -1.65 -4.13 27.04
C ARG A 46 -0.71 -5.33 27.00
N GLY A 47 -1.04 -6.40 27.73
CA GLY A 47 -0.16 -7.55 27.92
C GLY A 47 1.18 -7.16 28.55
N GLU A 48 2.26 -7.74 28.04
CA GLU A 48 3.66 -7.53 28.47
C GLU A 48 4.29 -6.21 28.01
N PHE A 49 3.59 -5.39 27.23
CA PHE A 49 4.13 -4.14 26.70
C PHE A 49 4.05 -3.00 27.71
N SER A 50 5.02 -2.07 27.65
CA SER A 50 5.07 -0.89 28.53
C SER A 50 3.87 0.04 28.33
N PHE A 51 3.42 0.21 27.08
CA PHE A 51 2.28 1.06 26.72
C PHE A 51 1.37 0.36 25.72
N LEU A 52 0.08 0.71 25.73
CA LEU A 52 -0.89 0.19 24.77
C LEU A 52 -0.48 0.52 23.32
N ALA A 53 0.14 1.68 23.09
CA ALA A 53 0.67 2.06 21.78
C ALA A 53 1.76 1.10 21.28
N ALA A 54 2.63 0.60 22.17
CA ALA A 54 3.68 -0.35 21.81
C ALA A 54 3.09 -1.70 21.40
N ARG A 55 2.08 -2.21 22.14
CA ARG A 55 1.34 -3.42 21.74
C ARG A 55 0.67 -3.26 20.38
N ARG A 56 -0.03 -2.14 20.16
CA ARG A 56 -0.71 -1.87 18.88
C ARG A 56 0.27 -1.78 17.72
N MET A 57 1.43 -1.15 17.92
CA MET A 57 2.49 -1.10 16.92
C MET A 57 3.03 -2.50 16.60
N HIS A 58 3.21 -3.36 17.61
CA HIS A 58 3.60 -4.75 17.40
C HIS A 58 2.56 -5.49 16.54
N ILE A 59 1.27 -5.42 16.92
CA ILE A 59 0.20 -6.10 16.17
C ILE A 59 0.16 -5.60 14.72
N LEU A 60 0.29 -4.29 14.49
CA LEU A 60 0.32 -3.72 13.14
C LEU A 60 1.54 -4.18 12.34
N LYS A 61 2.72 -4.27 12.96
CA LYS A 61 3.94 -4.78 12.32
C LYS A 61 3.81 -6.25 11.94
N GLU A 62 3.23 -7.05 12.82
CA GLU A 62 2.96 -8.46 12.56
C GLU A 62 1.97 -8.62 11.40
N ALA A 63 0.83 -7.91 11.44
CA ALA A 63 -0.15 -7.90 10.36
C ALA A 63 0.46 -7.46 9.02
N ALA A 64 1.29 -6.41 9.00
CA ALA A 64 1.98 -5.98 7.79
C ALA A 64 2.94 -7.06 7.27
N THR A 65 3.67 -7.73 8.16
CA THR A 65 4.62 -8.80 7.79
C THR A 65 3.90 -10.01 7.21
N THR A 66 2.74 -10.38 7.77
CA THR A 66 1.90 -11.48 7.31
C THR A 66 1.20 -11.15 6.00
N CYS A 67 0.73 -9.90 5.84
CA CYS A 67 -0.03 -9.49 4.66
C CYS A 67 0.82 -9.01 3.48
N LYS A 68 2.13 -8.80 3.64
CA LYS A 68 2.99 -8.31 2.54
C LYS A 68 2.96 -9.22 1.31
N ASP A 69 2.84 -10.53 1.53
CA ASP A 69 2.86 -11.55 0.48
C ASP A 69 1.52 -11.65 -0.26
N ALA A 70 0.47 -10.96 0.23
CA ALA A 70 -0.80 -10.85 -0.49
C ALA A 70 -0.69 -9.98 -1.75
N THR A 71 0.36 -9.16 -1.87
CA THR A 71 0.65 -8.44 -3.11
C THR A 71 1.46 -9.36 -4.03
N THR A 72 0.75 -10.08 -4.88
CA THR A 72 1.37 -10.95 -5.87
C THR A 72 1.88 -10.16 -7.07
N GLU A 73 2.73 -10.78 -7.90
CA GLU A 73 3.21 -10.18 -9.15
C GLU A 73 2.07 -9.75 -10.08
N GLN A 74 0.97 -10.52 -10.11
CA GLN A 74 -0.21 -10.18 -10.90
C GLN A 74 -0.88 -8.89 -10.40
N VAL A 75 -0.93 -8.68 -9.08
CA VAL A 75 -1.45 -7.44 -8.48
C VAL A 75 -0.53 -6.27 -8.83
N VAL A 76 0.79 -6.43 -8.70
CA VAL A 76 1.76 -5.38 -9.06
C VAL A 76 1.61 -4.99 -10.53
N MET A 77 1.53 -5.96 -11.43
CA MET A 77 1.36 -5.71 -12.87
C MET A 77 0.05 -4.97 -13.17
N ALA A 78 -1.05 -5.33 -12.51
CA ALA A 78 -2.32 -4.63 -12.66
C ALA A 78 -2.24 -3.17 -12.19
N LEU A 79 -1.54 -2.92 -11.08
CA LEU A 79 -1.33 -1.57 -10.55
C LEU A 79 -0.44 -0.71 -11.46
N GLU A 80 0.63 -1.28 -12.02
CA GLU A 80 1.47 -0.60 -13.00
C GLU A 80 0.69 -0.25 -14.26
N PHE A 81 -0.12 -1.19 -14.77
CA PHE A 81 -0.98 -0.94 -15.92
C PHE A 81 -2.00 0.16 -15.64
N HIS A 82 -2.59 0.18 -14.44
CA HIS A 82 -3.49 1.25 -14.02
C HIS A 82 -2.81 2.62 -14.06
N CYS A 83 -1.59 2.75 -13.51
CA CYS A 83 -0.83 4.01 -13.55
C CYS A 83 -0.45 4.41 -14.98
N ALA A 84 -0.11 3.45 -15.84
CA ALA A 84 0.17 3.70 -17.26
C ALA A 84 -1.07 4.24 -17.99
N HIS A 85 -2.24 3.65 -17.72
CA HIS A 85 -3.51 4.15 -18.26
C HIS A 85 -3.84 5.55 -17.72
N ALA A 86 -3.67 5.77 -16.42
CA ALA A 86 -3.87 7.08 -15.79
C ALA A 86 -2.98 8.16 -16.40
N CYS A 87 -1.72 7.83 -16.77
CA CYS A 87 -0.85 8.74 -17.51
C CYS A 87 -1.46 9.18 -18.86
N VAL A 88 -2.11 8.27 -19.58
CA VAL A 88 -2.76 8.56 -20.86
C VAL A 88 -4.00 9.42 -20.66
N THR A 89 -4.83 9.09 -19.67
CA THR A 89 -6.01 9.86 -19.26
C THR A 89 -5.64 11.29 -18.87
N GLY A 90 -4.62 11.46 -18.01
CA GLY A 90 -4.15 12.78 -17.59
C GLY A 90 -3.61 13.63 -18.75
N LYS A 91 -2.95 13.02 -19.73
CA LYS A 91 -2.50 13.73 -20.95
C LYS A 91 -3.66 14.23 -21.82
N ARG A 92 -4.81 13.57 -21.77
CA ARG A 92 -6.02 13.96 -22.51
C ARG A 92 -6.82 15.05 -21.79
N GLY A 93 -6.47 15.38 -20.54
CA GLY A 93 -7.25 16.27 -19.69
C GLY A 93 -8.49 15.62 -19.08
N ASP A 94 -8.59 14.29 -19.18
CA ASP A 94 -9.68 13.52 -18.60
C ASP A 94 -9.46 13.31 -17.09
N ASN A 95 -10.57 13.11 -16.36
CA ASN A 95 -10.50 12.81 -14.93
C ASN A 95 -9.84 11.45 -14.68
N MET A 96 -8.79 11.42 -13.86
CA MET A 96 -8.16 10.20 -13.39
C MET A 96 -8.86 9.70 -12.12
N VAL A 97 -9.16 8.40 -12.02
CA VAL A 97 -9.84 7.81 -10.86
C VAL A 97 -8.85 6.99 -10.03
N LEU A 98 -8.88 7.18 -8.71
CA LEU A 98 -8.04 6.47 -7.75
C LEU A 98 -8.81 5.28 -7.16
N GLY A 99 -8.34 4.06 -7.44
CA GLY A 99 -8.90 2.82 -6.86
C GLY A 99 -10.21 2.38 -7.52
N GLN A 100 -10.25 1.13 -7.98
CA GLN A 100 -11.48 0.40 -8.30
C GLN A 100 -11.53 -0.87 -7.45
#